data_AF-A0A6P7FTZ6-F1
#
_entry.id   AF-A0A6P7FTZ6-F1
#
_cell.length_a   1.000
_cell.length_b   1.000
_cell.length_c   1.000
_cell.angle_alpha   90.00
_cell.angle_beta   90.00
_cell.angle_gamma   90.00
#
_symmetry.space_group_name_H-M   'P 1'
#
loop_
_entity.id
_entity.type
_entity.pdbx_description
1 polymer ?
#
loop_
_entity_poly.entity_id
_entity_poly.type
_entity_poly.pdbx_seq_one_letter_code
_entity_poly.pdbx_strand_id
1 'polypeptide(L)'
;MTSMLGLHIVLGLTHNLYVYKVAPFNEQACPLKQLLERKKVFFSCLNTQHGALEFVSNIGNIISPSEIVQKRCTWEAHINDCANKYFDIAKECFHLIESDLKGLETWKTIDEEVLAYICKNNAETTLDFLKPSKQSCWDRGITRSVRDCTSDLNITAPFYNLAKVKSNCKQIEEAEACINISLLKDCPKNDADAVAPLLKIVKSNLCN
;
A
#
# COMPACT_ATOMS: atom_id res chain seq x y z
N MET A 1 3.11 11.82 -6.60
CA MET A 1 2.75 10.63 -5.78
C MET A 1 3.48 9.35 -6.20
N THR A 2 3.96 9.20 -7.45
CA THR A 2 4.73 8.04 -7.90
C THR A 2 6.06 7.82 -7.15
N SER A 3 6.61 8.87 -6.54
CA SER A 3 7.89 8.82 -5.83
C SER A 3 7.86 8.08 -4.49
N MET A 4 6.73 7.54 -4.02
CA MET A 4 6.63 6.85 -2.72
C MET A 4 5.97 5.47 -2.82
N LEU A 5 5.71 5.00 -4.05
CA LEU A 5 4.98 3.74 -4.28
C LEU A 5 5.67 2.55 -3.61
N GLY A 6 6.98 2.42 -3.76
CA GLY A 6 7.74 1.35 -3.12
C GLY A 6 7.56 1.34 -1.61
N LEU A 7 7.55 2.52 -0.98
CA LEU A 7 7.29 2.65 0.44
C LEU A 7 5.84 2.27 0.80
N HIS A 8 4.84 2.69 0.03
CA HIS A 8 3.45 2.32 0.31
C HIS A 8 3.21 0.81 0.25
N ILE A 9 3.86 0.12 -0.69
CA ILE A 9 3.79 -1.33 -0.84
C ILE A 9 4.36 -2.02 0.40
N VAL A 10 5.58 -1.67 0.80
CA VAL A 10 6.25 -2.29 1.96
C VAL A 10 5.65 -1.87 3.30
N LEU A 11 4.70 -0.93 3.32
CA LEU A 11 3.98 -0.49 4.51
C LEU A 11 2.53 -1.00 4.58
N GLY A 12 2.07 -1.78 3.58
CA GLY A 12 0.70 -2.29 3.53
C GLY A 12 -0.34 -1.17 3.47
N LEU A 13 -0.10 -0.19 2.59
CA LEU A 13 -0.94 0.99 2.40
C LEU A 13 -1.61 1.07 1.03
N THR A 14 -1.28 0.17 0.11
CA THR A 14 -1.62 0.32 -1.31
C THR A 14 -3.14 0.32 -1.53
N HIS A 15 -3.85 -0.62 -0.90
CA HIS A 15 -5.31 -0.71 -0.98
C HIS A 15 -5.99 0.51 -0.35
N ASN A 16 -5.61 0.88 0.87
CA ASN A 16 -6.24 1.99 1.58
C ASN A 16 -6.00 3.34 0.88
N LEU A 17 -4.78 3.59 0.40
CA LEU A 17 -4.49 4.77 -0.41
C LEU A 17 -5.31 4.78 -1.69
N TYR A 18 -5.48 3.64 -2.34
CA TYR A 18 -6.26 3.56 -3.55
C TYR A 18 -7.74 3.91 -3.29
N VAL A 19 -8.38 3.20 -2.37
CA VAL A 19 -9.81 3.35 -2.03
C VAL A 19 -10.13 4.77 -1.59
N TYR A 20 -9.27 5.40 -0.78
CA TYR A 20 -9.53 6.73 -0.24
C TYR A 20 -9.09 7.89 -1.14
N LYS A 21 -8.06 7.71 -1.99
CA LYS A 21 -7.39 8.86 -2.64
C LYS A 21 -7.17 8.75 -4.15
N VAL A 22 -7.19 7.55 -4.73
CA VAL A 22 -6.75 7.36 -6.14
C VAL A 22 -7.85 6.83 -7.04
N ALA A 23 -8.78 6.02 -6.53
CA ALA A 23 -9.85 5.45 -7.33
C ALA A 23 -10.64 6.53 -8.09
N PRO A 24 -10.87 6.37 -9.41
CA PRO A 24 -11.56 7.35 -10.24
C PRO A 24 -13.03 7.39 -9.85
N PHE A 25 -13.33 8.26 -8.89
CA PHE A 25 -14.66 8.47 -8.35
C PHE A 25 -15.46 9.37 -9.28
N ASN A 26 -16.58 8.89 -9.80
CA ASN A 26 -17.46 9.69 -10.62
C ASN A 26 -18.63 10.24 -9.82
N GLU A 27 -18.50 11.48 -9.37
CA GLU A 27 -19.58 12.15 -8.65
C GLU A 27 -20.87 12.28 -9.47
N GLN A 28 -20.78 12.31 -10.81
CA GLN A 28 -21.93 12.47 -11.71
C GLN A 28 -22.72 11.18 -11.91
N ALA A 29 -22.09 10.01 -11.79
CA ALA A 29 -22.78 8.72 -11.83
C ALA A 29 -23.29 8.28 -10.45
N CYS A 30 -22.91 8.99 -9.40
CA CYS A 30 -23.20 8.61 -8.02
C CYS A 30 -24.47 9.31 -7.52
N PRO A 31 -25.51 8.58 -7.08
CA PRO A 31 -26.65 9.17 -6.39
C PRO A 31 -26.22 10.06 -5.21
N LEU A 32 -26.86 11.22 -5.05
CA LEU A 32 -26.56 12.17 -3.96
C LEU A 32 -26.56 11.50 -2.57
N LYS A 33 -27.47 10.54 -2.36
CA LYS A 33 -27.54 9.75 -1.13
C LYS A 33 -26.24 8.99 -0.86
N GLN A 34 -25.65 8.33 -1.86
CA GLN A 34 -24.38 7.61 -1.73
C GLN A 34 -23.20 8.57 -1.52
N LEU A 35 -23.22 9.75 -2.17
CA LEU A 35 -22.22 10.80 -1.97
C LEU A 35 -22.17 11.33 -0.52
N LEU A 36 -23.33 11.51 0.10
CA LEU A 36 -23.44 11.97 1.48
C LEU A 36 -23.08 10.84 2.46
N GLU A 37 -23.58 9.63 2.21
CA GLU A 37 -23.35 8.49 3.08
C GLU A 37 -21.88 8.06 3.09
N ARG A 38 -21.16 8.07 1.96
CA ARG A 38 -19.72 7.73 1.93
C ARG A 38 -18.91 8.68 2.81
N LYS A 39 -19.20 9.99 2.76
CA LYS A 39 -18.51 11.00 3.57
C LYS A 39 -18.83 10.77 5.03
N LYS A 40 -20.10 10.56 5.35
CA LYS A 40 -20.54 10.23 6.71
C LYS A 40 -19.84 8.99 7.24
N VAL A 41 -19.78 7.89 6.48
CA VAL A 41 -19.09 6.66 6.90
C VAL A 41 -17.60 6.87 7.05
N PHE A 42 -16.94 7.57 6.13
CA PHE A 42 -15.53 7.93 6.27
C PHE A 42 -15.26 8.66 7.59
N PHE A 43 -15.98 9.75 7.86
CA PHE A 43 -15.79 10.55 9.07
C PHE A 43 -16.23 9.81 10.33
N SER A 44 -17.46 9.28 10.35
CA SER A 44 -18.03 8.66 11.56
C SER A 44 -17.34 7.35 11.93
N CYS A 45 -16.86 6.57 10.96
CA CYS A 45 -16.12 5.35 11.26
C CYS A 45 -14.75 5.70 11.85
N LEU A 46 -13.93 6.47 11.13
CA LEU A 46 -12.56 6.77 11.55
C LEU A 46 -12.46 7.63 12.81
N ASN A 47 -13.49 8.43 13.14
CA ASN A 47 -13.47 9.27 14.33
C ASN A 47 -13.79 8.52 15.63
N THR A 48 -14.13 7.23 15.56
CA THR A 48 -14.32 6.40 16.77
C THR A 48 -13.00 6.03 17.44
N GLN A 49 -11.87 6.16 16.73
CA GLN A 49 -10.54 6.00 17.29
C GLN A 49 -9.76 7.32 17.19
N HIS A 50 -9.34 7.83 18.35
CA HIS A 50 -8.64 9.11 18.43
C HIS A 50 -7.40 9.13 17.52
N GLY A 51 -7.33 10.11 16.62
CA GLY A 51 -6.22 10.31 15.67
C GLY A 51 -6.29 9.47 14.38
N ALA A 52 -7.19 8.49 14.24
CA ALA A 52 -7.25 7.66 13.04
C ALA A 52 -7.74 8.43 11.80
N LEU A 53 -8.74 9.30 11.96
CA LEU A 53 -9.20 10.20 10.89
C LEU A 53 -8.07 11.11 10.39
N GLU A 54 -7.38 11.80 11.31
CA GLU A 54 -6.26 12.68 10.98
C GLU A 54 -5.15 11.93 10.26
N PHE A 55 -4.81 10.72 10.73
CA PHE A 55 -3.84 9.86 10.09
C PHE A 55 -4.22 9.50 8.65
N VAL A 56 -5.43 8.98 8.42
CA VAL A 56 -5.87 8.60 7.07
C VAL A 56 -5.97 9.81 6.14
N SER A 57 -6.47 10.95 6.63
CA SER A 57 -6.52 12.19 5.88
C SER A 57 -5.12 12.66 5.46
N ASN A 58 -4.14 12.55 6.35
CA ASN A 58 -2.79 13.06 6.14
C ASN A 58 -1.76 12.03 5.67
N ILE A 59 -2.14 10.76 5.46
CA ILE A 59 -1.18 9.67 5.21
C ILE A 59 -0.19 9.91 4.03
N GLY A 60 -0.55 10.75 3.06
CA GLY A 60 0.33 11.13 1.94
C GLY A 60 1.31 12.27 2.26
N ASN A 61 1.14 12.94 3.40
CA ASN A 61 1.93 14.05 3.92
C ASN A 61 2.71 13.66 5.19
N ILE A 62 2.46 12.49 5.78
CA ILE A 62 3.17 12.02 6.97
C ILE A 62 4.60 11.66 6.57
N ILE A 63 5.56 12.28 7.24
CA ILE A 63 6.99 12.23 6.87
C ILE A 63 7.71 11.04 7.51
N SER A 64 7.20 10.51 8.63
CA SER A 64 7.86 9.42 9.36
C SER A 64 7.27 8.05 9.00
N PRO A 65 8.01 7.18 8.27
CA PRO A 65 7.54 5.84 7.97
C PRO A 65 7.35 4.98 9.22
N SER A 66 8.15 5.21 10.27
CA SER A 66 8.00 4.52 11.56
C SER A 66 6.70 4.90 12.27
N GLU A 67 6.31 6.18 12.23
CA GLU A 67 5.03 6.64 12.78
C GLU A 67 3.85 6.03 12.01
N ILE A 68 3.97 5.94 10.69
CA ILE A 68 2.98 5.28 9.83
C ILE A 68 2.79 3.82 10.26
N VAL A 69 3.88 3.06 10.43
CA VAL A 69 3.79 1.66 10.88
C VAL A 69 3.17 1.56 12.26
N GLN A 70 3.60 2.37 13.22
CA GLN A 70 3.05 2.33 14.58
C GLN A 70 1.54 2.56 14.58
N LYS A 71 1.08 3.60 13.88
CA LYS A 71 -0.35 3.91 13.76
C LYS A 71 -1.11 2.80 13.01
N ARG A 72 -0.53 2.25 11.94
CA ARG A 72 -1.13 1.13 11.20
C ARG A 72 -1.25 -0.13 12.05
N CYS A 73 -0.22 -0.51 12.80
CA CYS A 73 -0.27 -1.69 13.68
C CYS A 73 -1.23 -1.48 14.86
N THR A 74 -1.34 -0.25 15.37
CA THR A 74 -2.26 0.06 16.47
C THR A 74 -3.72 0.06 16.02
N TRP A 75 -3.98 0.52 14.79
CA TRP A 75 -5.33 0.78 14.27
C TRP A 75 -5.71 -0.12 13.09
N GLU A 76 -4.98 -1.22 12.86
CA GLU A 76 -5.09 -2.06 11.67
C GLU A 76 -6.53 -2.47 11.38
N ALA A 77 -7.15 -3.17 12.34
CA ALA A 77 -8.52 -3.65 12.23
C ALA A 77 -9.50 -2.49 12.00
N HIS A 78 -9.32 -1.39 12.73
CA HIS A 78 -10.22 -0.24 12.64
C HIS A 78 -10.17 0.45 11.27
N ILE A 79 -8.96 0.75 10.76
CA ILE A 79 -8.78 1.42 9.47
C ILE A 79 -9.27 0.54 8.32
N ASN A 80 -8.97 -0.77 8.37
CA ASN A 80 -9.38 -1.72 7.34
C ASN A 80 -10.90 -1.90 7.33
N ASP A 81 -11.55 -1.98 8.50
CA ASP A 81 -13.01 -2.02 8.62
C ASP A 81 -13.67 -0.76 8.05
N CYS A 82 -13.11 0.42 8.34
CA CYS A 82 -13.62 1.67 7.77
C CYS A 82 -13.43 1.73 6.26
N ALA A 83 -12.33 1.18 5.74
CA ALA A 83 -12.08 1.15 4.29
C ALA A 83 -13.08 0.24 3.58
N ASN A 84 -13.40 -0.92 4.16
CA ASN A 84 -14.42 -1.84 3.65
C ASN A 84 -15.79 -1.17 3.62
N LYS A 85 -16.22 -0.55 4.74
CA LYS A 85 -17.52 0.16 4.81
C LYS A 85 -17.61 1.30 3.81
N TYR A 86 -16.54 2.07 3.63
CA TYR A 86 -16.48 3.13 2.65
C TYR A 86 -16.59 2.57 1.23
N PHE A 87 -15.82 1.53 0.92
CA PHE A 87 -15.82 0.88 -0.39
C PHE A 87 -17.20 0.31 -0.74
N ASP A 88 -17.87 -0.37 0.20
CA ASP A 88 -19.21 -0.94 -0.03
C ASP A 88 -20.25 0.11 -0.46
N ILE A 89 -20.14 1.34 0.05
CA ILE A 89 -21.02 2.45 -0.33
C ILE A 89 -20.60 3.09 -1.64
N ALA A 90 -19.29 3.21 -1.88
CA ALA A 90 -18.73 3.95 -2.99
C ALA A 90 -18.49 3.10 -4.25
N LYS A 91 -18.55 1.77 -4.17
CA LYS A 91 -18.12 0.85 -5.25
C LYS A 91 -18.82 1.11 -6.58
N GLU A 92 -20.12 1.40 -6.55
CA GLU A 92 -20.92 1.70 -7.74
C GLU A 92 -20.59 3.07 -8.34
N CYS A 93 -19.99 3.96 -7.54
CA CYS A 93 -19.58 5.30 -7.95
C CYS A 93 -18.17 5.33 -8.54
N PHE A 94 -17.42 4.23 -8.46
CA PHE A 94 -16.16 4.08 -9.17
C PHE A 94 -16.40 3.49 -10.57
N HIS A 95 -15.66 3.97 -11.57
CA HIS A 95 -15.65 3.36 -12.91
C HIS A 95 -14.76 2.11 -12.94
N LEU A 96 -15.07 1.12 -12.08
CA LEU A 96 -14.30 -0.11 -11.98
C LEU A 96 -14.94 -1.20 -12.83
N ILE A 97 -14.13 -1.83 -13.68
CA ILE A 97 -14.51 -3.10 -14.31
C ILE A 97 -14.19 -4.26 -13.37
N GLU A 98 -14.74 -5.45 -13.64
CA GLU A 98 -14.57 -6.63 -12.77
C GLU A 98 -13.10 -6.96 -12.47
N SER A 99 -12.21 -6.74 -13.46
CA SER A 99 -10.77 -6.94 -13.28
C SER A 99 -10.15 -5.96 -12.28
N ASP A 100 -10.68 -4.74 -12.18
CA ASP A 100 -10.20 -3.75 -11.21
C ASP A 100 -10.66 -4.14 -9.80
N LEU A 101 -11.90 -4.64 -9.66
CA LEU A 101 -12.42 -5.14 -8.38
C LEU A 101 -11.58 -6.30 -7.83
N LYS A 102 -11.29 -7.31 -8.67
CA LYS A 102 -10.37 -8.40 -8.32
C LYS A 102 -9.00 -7.87 -7.94
N GLY A 103 -8.54 -6.84 -8.65
CA GLY A 103 -7.36 -6.07 -8.33
C GLY A 103 -7.28 -5.55 -6.92
N LEU A 104 -8.35 -4.89 -6.50
CA LEU A 104 -8.45 -4.31 -5.17
C LEU A 104 -8.50 -5.37 -4.09
N GLU A 105 -9.21 -6.47 -4.33
CA GLU A 105 -9.22 -7.61 -3.42
C GLU A 105 -7.82 -8.21 -3.26
N THR A 106 -7.06 -8.41 -4.34
CA THR A 106 -5.67 -8.89 -4.23
C THR A 106 -4.77 -7.90 -3.49
N TRP A 107 -4.88 -6.60 -3.75
CA TRP A 107 -4.10 -5.60 -3.01
C TRP A 107 -4.49 -5.49 -1.54
N LYS A 108 -5.76 -5.74 -1.20
CA LYS A 108 -6.20 -5.86 0.18
C LYS A 108 -5.52 -7.04 0.87
N THR A 109 -5.48 -8.21 0.23
CA THR A 109 -4.76 -9.39 0.75
C THR A 109 -3.27 -9.11 0.94
N ILE A 110 -2.62 -8.48 -0.05
CA ILE A 110 -1.21 -8.08 0.04
C ILE A 110 -0.98 -7.16 1.24
N ASP A 111 -1.79 -6.11 1.38
CA ASP A 111 -1.67 -5.17 2.49
C ASP A 111 -1.85 -5.88 3.85
N GLU A 112 -2.82 -6.80 3.97
CA GLU A 112 -3.07 -7.58 5.19
C GLU A 112 -1.88 -8.51 5.54
N GLU A 113 -1.31 -9.22 4.56
CA GLU A 113 -0.14 -10.07 4.78
C GLU A 113 1.12 -9.26 5.14
N VAL A 114 1.33 -8.12 4.47
CA VAL A 114 2.41 -7.18 4.77
C VAL A 114 2.27 -6.66 6.20
N LEU A 115 1.07 -6.21 6.60
CA LEU A 115 0.81 -5.73 7.96
C LEU A 115 0.98 -6.84 8.99
N ALA A 116 0.50 -8.05 8.72
CA ALA A 116 0.70 -9.19 9.62
C ALA A 116 2.20 -9.45 9.86
N TYR A 117 3.02 -9.40 8.81
CA TYR A 117 4.47 -9.55 8.93
C TYR A 117 5.10 -8.42 9.76
N ILE A 118 4.76 -7.17 9.43
CA ILE A 118 5.32 -5.98 10.08
C ILE A 118 4.86 -5.87 11.54
N CYS A 119 3.59 -6.15 11.84
CA CYS A 119 3.01 -5.89 13.15
C CYS A 119 3.15 -7.05 14.13
N LYS A 120 3.28 -8.30 13.66
CA LYS A 120 3.31 -9.49 14.56
C LYS A 120 4.66 -10.20 14.63
N ASN A 121 5.42 -10.28 13.53
CA ASN A 121 6.59 -11.16 13.46
C ASN A 121 7.94 -10.42 13.50
N ASN A 122 8.00 -9.16 13.06
CA ASN A 122 9.26 -8.40 12.98
C ASN A 122 9.08 -6.90 13.30
N ALA A 123 8.09 -6.56 14.14
CA ALA A 123 7.76 -5.16 14.45
C ALA A 123 8.95 -4.34 14.91
N GLU A 124 9.81 -4.86 15.78
CA GLU A 124 10.99 -4.13 16.26
C GLU A 124 12.01 -3.89 15.13
N THR A 125 12.32 -4.91 14.33
CA THR A 125 13.26 -4.82 13.21
C THR A 125 12.74 -3.90 12.12
N THR A 126 11.46 -3.99 11.76
CA THR A 126 10.84 -3.11 10.77
C THR A 126 10.72 -1.68 11.30
N LEU A 127 10.40 -1.47 12.58
CA LEU A 127 10.39 -0.13 13.18
C LEU A 127 11.80 0.47 13.24
N ASP A 128 12.83 -0.32 13.54
CA ASP A 128 14.24 0.12 13.50
C ASP A 128 14.66 0.54 12.09
N PHE A 129 14.34 -0.30 11.09
CA PHE A 129 14.55 -0.03 9.68
C PHE A 129 13.96 1.33 9.24
N LEU A 130 12.79 1.69 9.76
CA LEU A 130 12.07 2.90 9.39
C LEU A 130 12.45 4.14 10.21
N LYS A 131 13.44 4.05 11.11
CA LYS A 131 13.91 5.20 11.89
C LYS A 131 14.53 6.27 10.98
N PRO A 132 14.47 7.56 11.37
CA PRO A 132 15.14 8.64 10.63
C PRO A 132 16.64 8.41 10.43
N SER A 133 17.32 7.76 11.38
CA SER A 133 18.74 7.38 11.27
C SER A 133 19.05 6.42 10.12
N LYS A 134 18.03 5.74 9.58
CA LYS A 134 18.11 4.80 8.47
C LYS A 134 17.50 5.36 7.18
N GLN A 135 17.23 6.68 7.12
CA GLN A 135 16.57 7.33 5.99
C GLN A 135 17.19 7.01 4.63
N SER A 136 18.52 6.99 4.53
CA SER A 136 19.18 6.64 3.28
C SER A 136 18.79 5.26 2.76
N CYS A 137 18.54 4.31 3.66
CA CYS A 137 18.25 2.94 3.33
C CYS A 137 16.79 2.74 2.87
N TRP A 138 15.79 3.35 3.51
CA TRP A 138 14.41 3.25 3.00
C TRP A 138 14.12 4.23 1.84
N ASP A 139 14.73 5.42 1.80
CA ASP A 139 14.52 6.38 0.71
C ASP A 139 15.30 5.99 -0.56
N ARG A 140 16.59 5.68 -0.45
CA ARG A 140 17.40 5.25 -1.62
C ARG A 140 17.32 3.75 -1.85
N GLY A 141 17.47 2.95 -0.79
CA GLY A 141 17.44 1.49 -0.91
C GLY A 141 16.09 0.92 -1.32
N ILE A 142 14.95 1.39 -0.77
CA ILE A 142 13.62 0.92 -1.19
C ILE A 142 13.03 1.78 -2.29
N THR A 143 12.74 3.05 -2.01
CA THR A 143 11.92 3.85 -2.93
C THR A 143 12.58 4.02 -4.30
N ARG A 144 13.87 4.34 -4.33
CA ARG A 144 14.61 4.44 -5.58
C ARG A 144 14.83 3.08 -6.24
N SER A 145 15.22 2.03 -5.51
CA SER A 145 15.40 0.70 -6.13
C SER A 145 14.10 0.15 -6.71
N VAL A 146 12.97 0.30 -6.01
CA VAL A 146 11.67 -0.09 -6.57
C VAL A 146 11.41 0.69 -7.85
N ARG A 147 11.57 2.01 -7.86
CA ARG A 147 11.37 2.81 -9.07
C ARG A 147 12.29 2.40 -10.22
N ASP A 148 13.58 2.27 -9.95
CA ASP A 148 14.62 2.01 -10.96
C ASP A 148 14.53 0.55 -11.46
N CYS A 149 14.20 -0.42 -10.62
CA CYS A 149 14.04 -1.82 -11.01
C CYS A 149 12.67 -2.14 -11.62
N THR A 150 11.68 -1.25 -11.47
CA THR A 150 10.34 -1.43 -12.06
C THR A 150 10.10 -0.56 -13.29
N SER A 151 11.05 0.30 -13.68
CA SER A 151 10.91 1.18 -14.85
C SER A 151 10.59 0.41 -16.13
N ASP A 152 11.16 -0.79 -16.25
CA ASP A 152 11.07 -1.63 -17.44
C ASP A 152 9.82 -2.51 -17.44
N LEU A 153 9.07 -2.57 -16.33
CA LEU A 153 7.79 -3.27 -16.27
C LEU A 153 6.77 -2.64 -17.24
N ASN A 154 6.96 -1.37 -17.61
CA ASN A 154 6.10 -0.61 -18.51
C ASN A 154 4.60 -0.78 -18.20
N ILE A 155 4.28 -0.97 -16.91
CA ILE A 155 2.91 -1.10 -16.40
C ILE A 155 2.32 0.32 -16.44
N THR A 156 1.83 0.68 -17.62
CA THR A 156 1.07 1.91 -17.88
C THR A 156 -0.34 1.85 -17.31
N ALA A 157 -0.77 0.65 -16.91
CA ALA A 157 -2.02 0.44 -16.22
C ALA A 157 -1.86 0.69 -14.72
N PRO A 158 -2.92 1.08 -14.04
CA PRO A 158 -2.86 1.18 -12.60
C PRO A 158 -2.53 -0.18 -11.95
N PHE A 159 -1.79 -0.19 -10.83
CA PHE A 159 -1.29 -1.42 -10.18
C PHE A 159 -2.40 -2.41 -9.76
N TYR A 160 -3.66 -1.96 -9.68
CA TYR A 160 -4.82 -2.82 -9.43
C TYR A 160 -5.34 -3.53 -10.70
N ASN A 161 -4.83 -3.27 -11.90
CA ASN A 161 -5.21 -4.04 -13.09
C ASN A 161 -4.45 -5.37 -13.12
N LEU A 162 -4.96 -6.38 -12.40
CA LEU A 162 -4.29 -7.68 -12.26
C LEU A 162 -4.02 -8.38 -13.58
N ALA A 163 -4.91 -8.26 -14.57
CA ALA A 163 -4.71 -8.93 -15.86
C ALA A 163 -3.42 -8.45 -16.54
N LYS A 164 -3.17 -7.13 -16.53
CA LYS A 164 -1.94 -6.54 -17.08
C LYS A 164 -0.72 -6.75 -16.18
N VAL A 165 -0.91 -6.85 -14.87
CA VAL A 165 0.20 -7.16 -13.95
C VAL A 165 0.64 -8.63 -14.12
N LYS A 166 -0.30 -9.57 -14.20
CA LYS A 166 -0.05 -11.01 -14.37
C LYS A 166 0.66 -11.35 -15.67
N SER A 167 0.38 -10.63 -16.76
CA SER A 167 1.11 -10.82 -18.02
C SER A 167 2.59 -10.45 -17.94
N ASN A 168 3.03 -9.79 -16.86
CA ASN A 168 4.40 -9.33 -16.65
C ASN A 168 5.11 -10.03 -15.47
N CYS A 169 4.66 -11.24 -15.08
CA CYS A 169 5.20 -11.92 -13.91
C CYS A 169 6.69 -12.25 -13.99
N LYS A 170 7.19 -12.57 -15.20
CA LYS A 170 8.63 -12.74 -15.41
C LYS A 170 9.41 -11.46 -15.08
N GLN A 171 8.91 -10.31 -15.50
CA GLN A 171 9.56 -9.04 -15.24
C GLN A 171 9.42 -8.63 -13.77
N ILE A 172 8.33 -9.01 -13.08
CA ILE A 172 8.17 -8.82 -11.64
C ILE A 172 9.22 -9.65 -10.86
N GLU A 173 9.53 -10.87 -11.29
CA GLU A 173 10.63 -11.67 -10.72
C GLU A 173 12.00 -11.02 -10.94
N GLU A 174 12.26 -10.52 -12.14
CA GLU A 174 13.48 -9.77 -12.46
C GLU A 174 13.60 -8.50 -11.62
N ALA A 175 12.49 -7.79 -11.41
CA ALA A 175 12.44 -6.61 -10.55
C ALA A 175 12.70 -6.95 -9.08
N GLU A 176 12.13 -8.03 -8.54
CA GLU A 176 12.41 -8.49 -7.17
C GLU A 176 13.91 -8.77 -6.97
N ALA A 177 14.53 -9.50 -7.91
CA ALA A 177 15.96 -9.78 -7.87
C ALA A 177 16.80 -8.50 -7.92
N CYS A 178 16.45 -7.57 -8.81
CA CYS A 178 17.09 -6.26 -8.93
C CYS A 178 16.97 -5.44 -7.64
N ILE A 179 15.80 -5.43 -7.00
CA ILE A 179 15.56 -4.70 -5.75
C ILE A 179 16.41 -5.29 -4.63
N ASN A 180 16.42 -6.62 -4.47
CA ASN A 180 17.22 -7.29 -3.44
C ASN A 180 18.72 -7.00 -3.59
N ILE A 181 19.25 -6.99 -4.82
CA ILE A 181 20.65 -6.64 -5.10
C ILE A 181 20.92 -5.16 -4.81
N SER A 182 20.00 -4.28 -5.18
CA SER A 182 20.17 -2.83 -5.01
C SER A 182 20.06 -2.40 -3.55
N LEU A 183 19.18 -3.03 -2.78
CA LEU A 183 19.04 -2.81 -1.34
C LEU A 183 20.37 -3.01 -0.60
N LEU A 184 21.12 -4.07 -0.91
CA LEU A 184 22.40 -4.36 -0.27
C LEU A 184 23.50 -3.30 -0.55
N LYS A 185 23.30 -2.40 -1.51
CA LYS A 185 24.22 -1.28 -1.78
C LYS A 185 23.99 -0.10 -0.83
N ASP A 186 22.74 0.13 -0.45
CA ASP A 186 22.30 1.31 0.33
C ASP A 186 21.90 0.96 1.77
N CYS A 187 21.78 -0.33 2.09
CA CYS A 187 21.29 -0.85 3.36
C CYS A 187 22.25 -1.89 3.97
N PRO A 188 22.45 -1.87 5.31
CA PRO A 188 23.01 -3.00 6.03
C PRO A 188 22.25 -4.29 5.74
N LYS A 189 22.94 -5.44 5.78
CA LYS A 189 22.35 -6.75 5.47
C LYS A 189 21.08 -7.05 6.29
N ASN A 190 21.10 -6.80 7.60
CA ASN A 190 19.95 -7.06 8.48
C ASN A 190 18.71 -6.24 8.06
N ASP A 191 18.92 -5.02 7.56
CA ASP A 191 17.86 -4.14 7.09
C ASP A 191 17.31 -4.64 5.75
N ALA A 192 18.17 -5.11 4.84
CA ALA A 192 17.77 -5.72 3.58
C ALA A 192 17.00 -7.04 3.77
N ASP A 193 17.45 -7.89 4.71
CA ASP A 193 16.82 -9.17 5.05
C ASP A 193 15.40 -8.95 5.63
N ALA A 194 15.12 -7.80 6.24
CA ALA A 194 13.78 -7.45 6.72
C ALA A 194 12.80 -7.11 5.59
N VAL A 195 13.30 -6.65 4.43
CA VAL A 195 12.49 -6.22 3.28
C VAL A 195 12.17 -7.38 2.32
N ALA A 196 13.10 -8.34 2.16
CA ALA A 196 12.93 -9.44 1.21
C ALA A 196 11.61 -10.24 1.40
N PRO A 197 11.15 -10.56 2.63
CA PRO A 197 9.87 -11.22 2.83
C PRO A 197 8.67 -10.39 2.38
N LEU A 198 8.74 -9.05 2.47
CA LEU A 198 7.68 -8.15 2.01
C LEU A 198 7.53 -8.19 0.48
N LEU A 199 8.66 -8.18 -0.24
CA LEU A 199 8.67 -8.30 -1.70
C LEU A 199 8.14 -9.66 -2.15
N LYS A 200 8.47 -10.72 -1.40
CA LYS A 200 7.96 -12.07 -1.66
C LYS A 200 6.44 -12.15 -1.51
N ILE A 201 5.85 -11.55 -0.48
CA ILE A 201 4.40 -11.46 -0.28
C ILE A 201 3.73 -10.83 -1.50
N VAL A 202 4.26 -9.69 -1.97
CA VAL A 202 3.73 -8.96 -3.12
C VAL A 202 3.79 -9.84 -4.38
N LYS A 203 4.97 -10.41 -4.68
CA LYS A 203 5.13 -11.28 -5.85
C LYS A 203 4.18 -12.47 -5.80
N SER A 204 4.13 -13.20 -4.69
CA SER A 204 3.32 -14.41 -4.58
C SER A 204 1.84 -14.14 -4.81
N ASN A 205 1.32 -13.01 -4.34
CA ASN A 205 -0.08 -12.65 -4.57
C ASN A 205 -0.35 -12.14 -6.00
N LEU A 206 0.64 -11.53 -6.65
CA LEU A 206 0.48 -11.03 -8.02
C LEU A 206 0.71 -12.12 -9.08
N CYS A 207 1.57 -13.11 -8.81
CA CYS A 207 2.12 -14.00 -9.83
C CYS A 207 1.96 -15.50 -9.59
N ASN A 208 1.41 -15.92 -8.46
CA ASN A 208 0.99 -17.31 -8.25
C ASN A 208 -0.50 -17.52 -8.58
#